data_AF-A0A936PST1-F1
#
_entry.id   AF-A0A936PST1-F1
#
_cell.length_a   1.000
_cell.length_b   1.000
_cell.length_c   1.000
_cell.angle_alpha   90.00
_cell.angle_beta   90.00
_cell.angle_gamma   90.00
#
_symmetry.space_group_name_H-M   'P 1'
#
loop_
_entity.id
_entity.type
_entity.pdbx_description
1 polymer ?
#
loop_
_entity_poly.entity_id
_entity_poly.type
_entity_poly.pdbx_seq_one_letter_code
_entity_poly.pdbx_strand_id
1 'polypeptide(L)'
;MGLWDFITSLFGGGAKMDLQLDASEVPVGGILSGKAILIGASKDYPVTSVKVQLVYVETTFEEDSSLPKIDFRVLMDNTIAQNETLSAGQTREFSFTFQVPTGTEPSASNVSYQVKVVADIPGIKDPNKIAELKVLEPGEDGEGAATMSLEGLYARWPALRGTAERPLVDALRDMRWSHSDYDAEKDLIIAEPLVARLMREGSAEVQAAALETWSAIIGDRARKENIKTLGDILKQPNVDEDVLYEALDAAGRFAAVGGVALLSDFAKHPTERIRERVASALTYSGGEGKDKRALLLTLTADESHRVRAQAVRGLGEYAEDRDTLKRLAALAQSETHPDVLVAVMSSSRSGFYYDHGDLLFNTLTTLSKHSYVDVRREVANSMGAAVGRVKGADQIALALMEDAESEVRSTAAYEVQNMNDEDRAVFKPLLKKLAESDPSGEVRTSAIDAFQSVFTKEETLAFYGALMQNEPTEAVLRGIVHGIKYEGDAEYKAILKTLSSCQFPRVADEARDGFEYDAS
;
A
#
# COMPACT_ATOMS: atom_id res chain seq x y z
N MET A 1 1.25 58.56 -23.15
CA MET A 1 2.46 57.91 -22.58
C MET A 1 3.02 58.84 -21.53
N GLY A 2 3.05 58.39 -20.28
CA GLY A 2 3.60 59.19 -19.17
C GLY A 2 5.12 59.14 -19.13
N LEU A 3 5.74 60.07 -18.38
CA LEU A 3 7.19 60.09 -18.12
C LEU A 3 7.69 58.75 -17.54
N TRP A 4 6.86 58.04 -16.77
CA TRP A 4 7.16 56.71 -16.24
C TRP A 4 7.18 55.62 -17.33
N ASP A 5 6.27 55.63 -18.31
CA ASP A 5 6.29 54.72 -19.47
C ASP A 5 7.51 54.99 -20.38
N PHE A 6 7.92 56.25 -20.48
CA PHE A 6 9.11 56.66 -21.22
C PHE A 6 10.40 56.19 -20.53
N ILE A 7 10.47 56.29 -19.18
CA ILE A 7 11.59 55.79 -18.38
C ILE A 7 11.66 54.24 -18.40
N THR A 8 10.55 53.51 -18.28
CA THR A 8 10.56 52.04 -18.46
C THR A 8 10.85 51.60 -19.89
N SER A 9 10.53 52.43 -20.90
CA SER A 9 10.91 52.16 -22.30
C SER A 9 12.38 52.49 -22.61
N LEU A 10 13.00 53.45 -21.90
CA LEU A 10 14.39 53.86 -22.07
C LEU A 10 15.38 53.01 -21.25
N PHE A 11 14.96 52.46 -20.10
CA PHE A 11 15.72 51.48 -19.32
C PHE A 11 15.22 50.07 -19.62
N GLY A 12 15.27 49.73 -20.91
CA GLY A 12 14.67 48.57 -21.56
C GLY A 12 14.61 47.29 -20.72
N GLY A 13 13.44 46.65 -20.78
CA GLY A 13 13.07 45.43 -20.04
C GLY A 13 14.20 44.42 -19.94
N GLY A 14 14.91 44.49 -18.80
CA GLY A 14 15.92 43.51 -18.42
C GLY A 14 15.28 42.15 -18.15
N ALA A 15 16.14 41.13 -18.03
CA ALA A 15 15.70 39.81 -17.64
C ALA A 15 14.95 39.90 -16.29
N LYS A 16 14.02 38.99 -16.06
CA LYS A 16 13.23 38.92 -14.82
C LYS A 16 13.42 37.58 -14.16
N MET A 17 13.32 37.57 -12.84
CA MET A 17 13.37 36.36 -12.04
C MET A 17 12.06 36.20 -11.28
N ASP A 18 11.57 34.98 -11.21
CA ASP A 18 10.50 34.56 -10.30
C ASP A 18 10.94 33.34 -9.47
N LEU A 19 10.25 33.09 -8.37
CA LEU A 19 10.58 32.05 -7.41
C LEU A 19 9.30 31.40 -6.90
N GLN A 20 9.24 30.08 -6.99
CA GLN A 20 8.17 29.26 -6.42
C GLN A 20 8.78 28.26 -5.46
N LEU A 21 8.36 28.29 -4.20
CA LEU A 21 8.74 27.29 -3.20
C LEU A 21 7.64 26.22 -3.14
N ASP A 22 8.04 24.96 -2.94
CA ASP A 22 7.09 23.86 -2.78
C ASP A 22 6.42 23.90 -1.40
N ALA A 23 7.07 24.51 -0.41
CA ALA A 23 6.55 24.77 0.92
C ALA A 23 6.97 26.15 1.41
N SER A 24 6.10 26.83 2.16
CA SER A 24 6.41 28.10 2.84
C SER A 24 6.92 27.90 4.27
N GLU A 25 6.83 26.68 4.80
CA GLU A 25 7.28 26.32 6.14
C GLU A 25 8.11 25.03 6.08
N VAL A 26 9.26 24.98 6.77
CA VAL A 26 10.17 23.82 6.81
C VAL A 26 10.81 23.71 8.19
N PRO A 27 10.90 22.53 8.82
CA PRO A 27 11.58 22.39 10.12
C PRO A 27 13.08 22.63 10.00
N VAL A 28 13.74 22.95 11.12
CA VAL A 28 15.22 22.95 11.21
C VAL A 28 15.77 21.59 10.77
N GLY A 29 16.75 21.57 9.86
CA GLY A 29 17.24 20.32 9.27
C GLY A 29 16.36 19.74 8.16
N GLY A 30 15.21 20.36 7.86
CA GLY A 30 14.29 19.96 6.82
C GLY A 30 14.84 20.15 5.39
N ILE A 31 14.31 19.39 4.42
CA ILE A 31 14.58 19.61 3.00
C ILE A 31 13.57 20.60 2.44
N LEU A 32 14.03 21.55 1.63
CA LEU A 32 13.21 22.46 0.84
C LEU A 32 13.48 22.26 -0.65
N SER A 33 12.40 22.26 -1.44
CA SER A 33 12.45 22.27 -2.90
C SER A 33 11.66 23.43 -3.50
N GLY A 34 11.99 23.77 -4.74
CA GLY A 34 11.31 24.83 -5.47
C GLY A 34 11.88 25.03 -6.88
N LYS A 35 11.43 26.10 -7.53
CA LYS A 35 11.81 26.50 -8.89
C LYS A 35 12.21 27.96 -8.96
N ALA A 36 13.34 28.22 -9.61
CA ALA A 36 13.73 29.54 -10.08
C ALA A 36 13.31 29.69 -11.54
N ILE A 37 12.59 30.76 -11.88
CA ILE A 37 12.08 31.00 -13.24
C ILE A 37 12.76 32.25 -13.79
N LEU A 38 13.59 32.07 -14.81
CA LEU A 38 14.33 33.15 -15.46
C LEU A 38 13.69 33.48 -16.81
N ILE A 39 13.30 34.74 -16.98
CA ILE A 39 12.62 35.24 -18.18
C ILE A 39 13.56 36.19 -18.93
N GLY A 40 13.84 35.86 -20.18
CA GLY A 40 14.72 36.61 -21.08
C GLY A 40 14.20 38.01 -21.42
N ALA A 41 15.13 38.91 -21.64
CA ALA A 41 14.89 40.28 -22.09
C ALA A 41 14.64 40.34 -23.61
N SER A 42 14.71 41.54 -24.21
CA SER A 42 14.48 41.76 -25.64
C SER A 42 15.56 41.24 -26.60
N LYS A 43 16.68 40.72 -26.08
CA LYS A 43 17.77 40.10 -26.84
C LYS A 43 18.34 38.91 -26.07
N ASP A 44 19.18 38.14 -26.74
CA ASP A 44 19.87 37.00 -26.13
C ASP A 44 20.93 37.47 -25.13
N TYR A 45 21.04 36.76 -24.00
CA TYR A 45 22.04 37.02 -22.99
C TYR A 45 22.72 35.71 -22.54
N PRO A 46 24.05 35.72 -22.33
CA PRO A 46 24.72 34.66 -21.61
C PRO A 46 24.36 34.77 -20.12
N VAL A 47 24.00 33.66 -19.49
CA VAL A 47 23.74 33.56 -18.06
C VAL A 47 24.93 32.84 -17.42
N THR A 48 25.75 33.59 -16.69
CA THR A 48 26.97 33.05 -16.08
C THR A 48 26.62 32.03 -15.00
N SER A 49 25.70 32.39 -14.11
CA SER A 49 25.20 31.49 -13.06
C SER A 49 23.80 31.86 -12.61
N VAL A 50 23.04 30.86 -12.17
CA VAL A 50 21.81 31.04 -11.39
C VAL A 50 22.05 30.42 -10.02
N LYS A 51 21.84 31.19 -8.96
CA LYS A 51 22.07 30.77 -7.57
C LYS A 51 20.80 30.84 -6.74
N VAL A 52 20.69 29.93 -5.79
CA VAL A 52 19.69 29.91 -4.72
C VAL A 52 20.42 30.08 -3.39
N GLN A 53 19.94 31.03 -2.59
CA GLN A 53 20.51 31.38 -1.30
C GLN A 53 19.45 31.24 -0.21
N LEU A 54 19.83 30.65 0.93
CA LEU A 54 19.06 30.75 2.16
C LEU A 54 19.66 31.88 3.01
N VAL A 55 18.84 32.88 3.29
CA VAL A 55 19.23 34.10 4.00
C VAL A 55 18.55 34.13 5.36
N TYR A 56 19.34 34.36 6.39
CA TYR A 56 18.91 34.60 7.77
C TYR A 56 18.98 36.08 8.07
N VAL A 57 17.92 36.60 8.69
CA VAL A 57 17.85 37.99 9.16
C VAL A 57 17.33 38.01 10.58
N GLU A 58 18.13 38.55 11.49
CA GLU A 58 17.75 38.80 12.87
C GLU A 58 17.76 40.30 13.18
N THR A 59 16.73 40.77 13.86
CA THR A 59 16.56 42.19 14.21
C THR A 59 16.51 42.34 15.73
N THR A 60 17.55 42.91 16.33
CA THR A 60 17.62 43.18 17.78
C THR A 60 17.48 44.67 18.07
N PHE A 61 16.68 45.03 19.07
CA PHE A 61 16.51 46.40 19.53
C PHE A 61 17.30 46.59 20.83
N GLU A 62 18.25 47.52 20.83
CA GLU A 62 19.05 47.88 22.02
C GLU A 62 18.42 49.13 22.67
N GLU A 63 18.31 49.18 24.01
CA GLU A 63 17.63 50.27 24.73
C GLU A 63 18.23 51.66 24.45
N ASP A 64 19.52 51.74 24.13
CA ASP A 64 20.26 52.97 23.90
C ASP A 64 20.35 53.38 22.40
N SER A 65 19.74 52.61 21.48
CA SER A 65 19.80 52.87 20.04
C SER A 65 18.42 53.13 19.44
N SER A 66 18.29 54.19 18.64
CA SER A 66 17.08 54.47 17.86
C SER A 66 16.94 53.61 16.61
N LEU A 67 17.99 52.88 16.22
CA LEU A 67 18.00 51.99 15.07
C LEU A 67 18.21 50.54 15.53
N PRO A 68 17.43 49.58 15.00
CA PRO A 68 17.64 48.18 15.29
C PRO A 68 18.98 47.70 14.72
N LYS A 69 19.62 46.78 15.41
CA LYS A 69 20.78 46.05 14.93
C LYS A 69 20.28 44.86 14.11
N ILE A 70 20.65 44.84 12.83
CA ILE A 70 20.27 43.79 11.89
C ILE A 70 21.48 42.88 11.67
N ASP A 71 21.36 41.62 12.07
CA ASP A 71 22.31 40.57 11.70
C ASP A 71 21.80 39.89 10.43
N PHE A 72 22.64 39.89 9.40
CA PHE A 72 22.32 39.36 8.08
C PHE A 72 23.35 38.29 7.71
N ARG A 73 22.90 37.06 7.46
CA ARG A 73 23.79 35.94 7.13
C ARG A 73 23.25 35.16 5.94
N VAL A 74 24.13 34.83 5.00
CA VAL A 74 23.83 33.84 3.95
C VAL A 74 24.23 32.48 4.50
N LEU A 75 23.24 31.65 4.84
CA LEU A 75 23.46 30.34 5.42
C LEU A 75 23.81 29.28 4.38
N MET A 76 23.38 29.50 3.14
CA MET A 76 23.63 28.62 2.00
C MET A 76 23.70 29.44 0.71
N ASP A 77 24.61 29.06 -0.20
CA ASP A 77 24.75 29.66 -1.53
C ASP A 77 25.02 28.57 -2.58
N ASN A 78 23.96 28.06 -3.21
CA ASN A 78 24.04 26.95 -4.16
C ASN A 78 23.87 27.45 -5.59
N THR A 79 24.75 27.03 -6.48
CA THR A 79 24.60 27.30 -7.92
C THR A 79 23.80 26.19 -8.58
N ILE A 80 22.67 26.54 -9.21
CA ILE A 80 21.70 25.58 -9.79
C ILE A 80 21.75 25.54 -11.32
N ALA A 81 22.39 26.53 -11.95
CA ALA A 81 22.72 26.52 -13.37
C ALA A 81 23.97 27.37 -13.63
N GLN A 82 24.75 27.01 -14.65
CA GLN A 82 25.95 27.75 -15.07
C GLN A 82 26.11 27.74 -16.58
N ASN A 83 26.66 28.82 -17.12
CA ASN A 83 27.01 28.94 -18.54
C ASN A 83 25.83 28.66 -19.50
N GLU A 84 24.64 29.13 -19.13
CA GLU A 84 23.43 28.97 -19.93
C GLU A 84 23.28 30.11 -20.95
N THR A 85 22.51 29.86 -22.00
CA THR A 85 22.11 30.92 -22.96
C THR A 85 20.62 31.17 -22.85
N LEU A 86 20.23 32.40 -22.50
CA LEU A 86 18.84 32.80 -22.39
C LEU A 86 18.45 33.62 -23.63
N SER A 87 17.67 33.02 -24.52
CA SER A 87 17.21 33.70 -25.74
C SER A 87 16.21 34.81 -25.42
N ALA A 88 16.05 35.75 -26.35
CA ALA A 88 15.10 36.86 -26.23
C ALA A 88 13.68 36.36 -25.90
N GLY A 89 13.12 36.84 -24.80
CA GLY A 89 11.79 36.46 -24.30
C GLY A 89 11.65 35.00 -23.84
N GLN A 90 12.70 34.18 -23.88
CA GLN A 90 12.65 32.79 -23.45
C GLN A 90 12.41 32.71 -21.94
N THR A 91 11.52 31.82 -21.52
CA THR A 91 11.39 31.44 -20.10
C THR A 91 12.14 30.13 -19.88
N ARG A 92 12.99 30.09 -18.86
CA ARG A 92 13.70 28.90 -18.40
C ARG A 92 13.41 28.65 -16.92
N GLU A 93 13.18 27.39 -16.58
CA GLU A 93 12.94 26.95 -15.21
C GLU A 93 14.15 26.16 -14.72
N PHE A 94 14.54 26.41 -13.48
CA PHE A 94 15.63 25.71 -12.79
C PHE A 94 15.13 25.21 -11.45
N SER A 95 14.99 23.89 -11.32
CA SER A 95 14.56 23.26 -10.08
C SER A 95 15.72 23.16 -9.10
N PHE A 96 15.42 23.25 -7.81
CA PHE A 96 16.41 23.13 -6.76
C PHE A 96 15.89 22.34 -5.55
N THR A 97 16.82 21.76 -4.82
CA THR A 97 16.60 21.10 -3.53
C THR A 97 17.77 21.42 -2.62
N PHE A 98 17.51 21.78 -1.37
CA PHE A 98 18.54 21.93 -0.35
C PHE A 98 18.03 21.61 1.05
N GLN A 99 18.94 21.37 1.99
CA GLN A 99 18.60 21.15 3.39
C GLN A 99 18.82 22.44 4.19
N VAL A 100 17.83 22.83 4.99
CA VAL A 100 18.00 23.90 5.98
C VAL A 100 19.06 23.44 7.00
N PRO A 101 20.13 24.21 7.25
CA PRO A 101 21.19 23.76 8.14
C PRO A 101 20.68 23.38 9.53
N THR A 102 21.21 22.28 10.07
CA THR A 102 20.93 21.85 11.45
C THR A 102 21.45 22.90 12.44
N GLY A 103 20.70 23.16 13.51
CA GLY A 103 21.06 24.17 14.51
C GLY A 103 20.72 25.60 14.11
N THR A 104 19.93 25.80 13.06
CA THR A 104 19.30 27.09 12.76
C THR A 104 18.24 27.43 13.81
N GLU A 105 18.07 28.72 14.10
CA GLU A 105 17.04 29.16 15.02
C GLU A 105 15.66 29.12 14.34
N PRO A 106 14.60 28.69 15.03
CA PRO A 106 13.24 28.80 14.51
C PRO A 106 12.88 30.25 14.17
N SER A 107 11.96 30.42 13.22
CA SER A 107 11.41 31.76 12.92
C SER A 107 10.66 32.30 14.12
N ALA A 108 10.98 33.53 14.50
CA ALA A 108 10.44 34.25 15.64
C ALA A 108 10.11 35.70 15.26
N SER A 109 9.59 36.50 16.19
CA SER A 109 9.27 37.90 15.92
C SER A 109 10.49 38.73 15.48
N ASN A 110 11.68 38.35 15.91
CA ASN A 110 12.95 38.97 15.56
C ASN A 110 13.79 38.17 14.56
N VAL A 111 13.40 36.95 14.18
CA VAL A 111 14.18 36.05 13.31
C VAL A 111 13.35 35.65 12.09
N SER A 112 13.86 35.93 10.90
CA SER A 112 13.19 35.60 9.63
C SER A 112 14.14 34.95 8.63
N TYR A 113 13.57 34.11 7.77
CA TYR A 113 14.30 33.43 6.71
C TYR A 113 13.74 33.79 5.34
N GLN A 114 14.64 33.89 4.37
CA GLN A 114 14.32 34.23 3.00
C GLN A 114 15.05 33.29 2.05
N VAL A 115 14.34 32.77 1.07
CA VAL A 115 14.95 32.10 -0.09
C VAL A 115 15.10 33.13 -1.18
N LYS A 116 16.34 33.35 -1.62
CA LYS A 116 16.68 34.32 -2.65
C LYS A 116 17.24 33.59 -3.85
N VAL A 117 16.70 33.90 -5.03
CA VAL A 117 17.28 33.48 -6.32
C VAL A 117 17.90 34.68 -7.01
N VAL A 118 19.07 34.49 -7.62
CA VAL A 118 19.78 35.52 -8.38
C VAL A 118 20.40 34.90 -9.63
N ALA A 119 20.31 35.59 -10.76
CA ALA A 119 21.07 35.24 -11.96
C ALA A 119 22.14 36.31 -12.23
N ASP A 120 23.37 35.86 -12.44
CA ASP A 120 24.48 36.69 -12.91
C ASP A 120 24.45 36.76 -14.44
N ILE A 121 24.15 37.95 -14.97
CA ILE A 121 24.00 38.18 -16.40
C ILE A 121 24.87 39.38 -16.82
N PRO A 122 25.99 39.16 -17.53
CA PRO A 122 26.89 40.22 -17.93
C PRO A 122 26.22 41.34 -18.72
N GLY A 123 26.47 42.58 -18.29
CA GLY A 123 26.03 43.78 -19.00
C GLY A 123 24.60 44.24 -18.72
N ILE A 124 23.88 43.58 -17.81
CA ILE A 124 22.59 44.06 -17.28
C ILE A 124 22.57 43.96 -15.75
N LYS A 125 21.53 44.52 -15.12
CA LYS A 125 21.29 44.34 -13.69
C LYS A 125 20.82 42.91 -13.43
N ASP A 126 21.49 42.21 -12.52
CA ASP A 126 21.17 40.85 -12.12
C ASP A 126 19.73 40.74 -11.60
N PRO A 127 18.86 39.97 -12.30
CA PRO A 127 17.52 39.75 -11.81
C PRO A 127 17.56 38.84 -10.58
N ASN A 128 16.75 39.18 -9.60
CA ASN A 128 16.61 38.40 -8.38
C ASN A 128 15.17 38.44 -7.87
N LYS A 129 14.82 37.43 -7.08
CA LYS A 129 13.52 37.30 -6.42
C LYS A 129 13.73 36.71 -5.03
N ILE A 130 12.91 37.14 -4.08
CA ILE A 130 12.90 36.66 -2.70
C ILE A 130 11.53 36.08 -2.39
N ALA A 131 11.50 34.96 -1.69
CA ALA A 131 10.33 34.38 -1.05
C ALA A 131 10.62 34.21 0.44
N GLU A 132 9.62 34.52 1.28
CA GLU A 132 9.72 34.28 2.72
C GLU A 132 9.63 32.77 3.00
N LEU A 133 10.38 32.33 4.00
CA LEU A 133 10.37 30.96 4.50
C LEU A 133 10.21 31.02 6.02
N LYS A 134 9.31 30.20 6.56
CA LYS A 134 9.18 30.01 8.00
C LYS A 134 9.90 28.73 8.41
N VAL A 135 10.97 28.87 9.18
CA VAL A 135 11.69 27.75 9.78
C VAL A 135 11.02 27.36 11.10
N LEU A 136 10.61 26.10 11.24
CA LEU A 136 9.89 25.61 12.41
C LEU A 136 10.82 24.93 13.42
N GLU A 137 10.47 24.99 14.71
CA GLU A 137 11.05 24.09 15.71
C GLU A 137 10.79 22.63 15.30
N PRO A 138 11.74 21.72 15.53
CA PRO A 138 11.44 20.29 15.51
C PRO A 138 10.31 20.01 16.53
N GLY A 139 9.36 19.14 16.19
CA GLY A 139 8.27 18.73 17.09
C GLY A 139 8.78 18.10 18.38
N GLU A 140 7.92 18.08 19.43
CA GLU A 140 8.26 17.55 20.77
C GLU A 140 8.65 16.06 20.77
N ASP A 141 8.26 15.32 19.74
CA ASP A 141 8.59 13.93 19.44
C ASP A 141 9.78 13.75 18.49
N GLY A 142 10.43 14.85 18.09
CA GLY A 142 11.47 14.84 17.06
C GLY A 142 10.92 14.84 15.63
N GLU A 143 9.61 15.04 15.42
CA GLU A 143 9.06 15.29 14.09
C GLU A 143 9.80 16.47 13.42
N GLY A 144 10.58 16.18 12.37
CA GLY A 144 11.37 17.16 11.65
C GLY A 144 12.85 17.27 12.05
N ALA A 145 13.29 16.64 13.15
CA ALA A 145 14.72 16.47 13.43
C ALA A 145 15.26 15.31 12.58
N ALA A 146 15.64 15.61 11.34
CA ALA A 146 16.10 14.61 10.38
C ALA A 146 17.25 13.75 10.95
N THR A 147 17.00 12.44 11.15
CA THR A 147 18.06 11.46 11.43
C THR A 147 19.02 11.33 10.23
N MET A 148 18.53 11.64 9.03
CA MET A 148 19.27 11.57 7.77
C MET A 148 19.36 12.93 7.08
N SER A 149 20.57 13.33 6.69
CA SER A 149 20.79 14.54 5.89
C SER A 149 20.47 14.31 4.41
N LEU A 150 20.29 15.38 3.63
CA LEU A 150 20.16 15.31 2.18
C LEU A 150 21.40 14.64 1.54
N GLU A 151 22.60 14.93 2.05
CA GLU A 151 23.82 14.24 1.64
C GLU A 151 23.81 12.76 2.01
N GLY A 152 23.24 12.40 3.17
CA GLY A 152 23.01 11.00 3.56
C GLY A 152 22.05 10.28 2.62
N LEU A 153 20.94 10.92 2.22
CA LEU A 153 20.03 10.40 1.21
C LEU A 153 20.76 10.16 -0.11
N TYR A 154 21.56 11.13 -0.58
CA TYR A 154 22.31 10.99 -1.82
C TYR A 154 23.47 9.98 -1.73
N ALA A 155 24.07 9.80 -0.56
CA ALA A 155 25.09 8.77 -0.35
C ALA A 155 24.46 7.37 -0.44
N ARG A 156 23.26 7.20 0.11
CA ARG A 156 22.51 5.93 0.05
C ARG A 156 21.89 5.67 -1.32
N TRP A 157 21.34 6.70 -1.96
CA TRP A 157 20.71 6.65 -3.28
C TRP A 157 21.30 7.71 -4.23
N PRO A 158 22.49 7.46 -4.80
CA PRO A 158 23.18 8.43 -5.67
C PRO A 158 22.38 8.83 -6.91
N ALA A 159 21.52 7.93 -7.41
CA ALA A 159 20.71 8.16 -8.59
C ALA A 159 19.69 9.31 -8.42
N LEU A 160 19.34 9.69 -7.19
CA LEU A 160 18.45 10.83 -6.92
C LEU A 160 19.04 12.19 -7.37
N ARG A 161 20.36 12.27 -7.58
CA ARG A 161 21.03 13.45 -8.17
C ARG A 161 21.00 13.44 -9.70
N GLY A 162 20.78 12.28 -10.29
CA GLY A 162 20.86 12.09 -11.72
C GLY A 162 19.55 12.41 -12.43
N THR A 163 19.60 12.33 -13.76
CA THR A 163 18.43 12.44 -14.65
C THR A 163 18.18 11.13 -15.42
N ALA A 164 19.00 10.10 -15.19
CA ALA A 164 18.82 8.80 -15.83
C ALA A 164 17.59 8.12 -15.24
N GLU A 165 16.56 7.96 -16.07
CA GLU A 165 15.25 7.43 -15.71
C GLU A 165 15.33 6.11 -14.95
N ARG A 166 15.96 5.08 -15.54
CA ARG A 166 15.96 3.75 -14.94
C ARG A 166 16.65 3.69 -13.55
N PRO A 167 17.89 4.21 -13.38
CA PRO A 167 18.49 4.30 -12.05
C PRO A 167 17.66 5.09 -11.04
N LEU A 168 16.95 6.13 -11.50
CA LEU A 168 16.10 6.94 -10.62
C LEU A 168 14.87 6.16 -10.15
N VAL A 169 14.20 5.44 -11.05
CA VAL A 169 13.07 4.55 -10.72
C VAL A 169 13.49 3.45 -9.74
N ASP A 170 14.63 2.80 -10.00
CA ASP A 170 15.16 1.75 -9.12
C ASP A 170 15.48 2.31 -7.72
N ALA A 171 16.05 3.53 -7.63
CA ALA A 171 16.31 4.20 -6.36
C ALA A 171 15.04 4.60 -5.60
N LEU A 172 14.01 5.11 -6.30
CA LEU A 172 12.72 5.45 -5.71
C LEU A 172 12.03 4.22 -5.12
N ARG A 173 12.04 3.11 -5.86
CA ARG A 173 11.51 1.84 -5.36
C ARG A 173 12.31 1.37 -4.15
N ASP A 174 13.64 1.26 -4.24
CA ASP A 174 14.46 0.84 -3.10
C ASP A 174 14.24 1.72 -1.84
N MET A 175 14.07 3.03 -2.03
CA MET A 175 13.68 3.96 -0.96
C MET A 175 12.34 3.59 -0.33
N ARG A 176 11.30 3.30 -1.12
CA ARG A 176 10.00 2.84 -0.63
C ARG A 176 10.13 1.60 0.25
N TRP A 177 10.85 0.58 -0.22
CA TRP A 177 11.01 -0.69 0.52
C TRP A 177 11.92 -0.56 1.74
N SER A 178 12.81 0.44 1.73
CA SER A 178 13.69 0.77 2.86
C SER A 178 12.98 1.57 3.96
N HIS A 179 11.85 2.19 3.67
CA HIS A 179 11.12 3.03 4.61
C HIS A 179 10.39 2.19 5.67
N SER A 180 10.38 2.68 6.91
CA SER A 180 9.57 2.12 8.00
C SER A 180 9.17 3.21 8.99
N ASP A 181 7.87 3.39 9.22
CA ASP A 181 7.34 4.32 10.23
C ASP A 181 7.66 3.91 11.68
N TYR A 182 8.01 2.64 11.91
CA TYR A 182 8.32 2.10 13.25
C TYR A 182 9.81 2.17 13.62
N ASP A 183 10.67 2.59 12.70
CA ASP A 183 12.12 2.59 12.87
C ASP A 183 12.66 3.96 12.48
N ALA A 184 13.04 4.77 13.47
CA ALA A 184 13.50 6.14 13.27
C ALA A 184 14.72 6.27 12.33
N GLU A 185 15.54 5.22 12.20
CA GLU A 185 16.66 5.20 11.24
C GLU A 185 16.21 4.94 9.80
N LYS A 186 14.99 4.42 9.64
CA LYS A 186 14.32 4.12 8.37
C LYS A 186 13.11 5.02 8.09
N ASP A 187 12.86 6.02 8.94
CA ASP A 187 11.89 7.05 8.62
C ASP A 187 12.48 7.99 7.55
N LEU A 188 11.87 7.98 6.37
CA LEU A 188 12.34 8.69 5.19
C LEU A 188 11.43 9.85 4.82
N ILE A 189 10.57 10.31 5.74
CA ILE A 189 9.69 11.46 5.52
C ILE A 189 10.46 12.72 5.09
N ILE A 190 11.72 12.85 5.52
CA ILE A 190 12.60 13.95 5.14
C ILE A 190 12.79 14.04 3.61
N ALA A 191 12.69 12.92 2.90
CA ALA A 191 12.80 12.86 1.45
C ALA A 191 11.54 13.36 0.72
N GLU A 192 10.42 13.58 1.42
CA GLU A 192 9.13 13.96 0.83
C GLU A 192 9.23 15.11 -0.18
N PRO A 193 9.91 16.24 0.10
CA PRO A 193 9.96 17.35 -0.85
C PRO A 193 10.72 17.00 -2.13
N LEU A 194 11.79 16.20 -1.99
CA LEU A 194 12.57 15.70 -3.13
C LEU A 194 11.74 14.74 -3.98
N VAL A 195 11.02 13.81 -3.37
CA VAL A 195 10.17 12.85 -4.10
C VAL A 195 8.98 13.55 -4.75
N ALA A 196 8.35 14.51 -4.05
CA ALA A 196 7.25 15.30 -4.57
C ALA A 196 7.66 16.11 -5.82
N ARG A 197 8.90 16.60 -5.87
CA ARG A 197 9.45 17.23 -7.07
C ARG A 197 9.50 16.26 -8.25
N LEU A 198 9.96 15.03 -8.03
CA LEU A 198 10.04 13.99 -9.06
C LEU A 198 8.65 13.57 -9.58
N MET A 199 7.61 13.62 -8.73
CA MET A 199 6.21 13.44 -9.15
C MET A 199 5.74 14.51 -10.15
N ARG A 200 6.31 15.72 -10.12
CA ARG A 200 5.91 16.83 -11.01
C ARG A 200 6.76 16.91 -12.28
N GLU A 201 8.03 16.56 -12.18
CA GLU A 201 9.04 16.84 -13.21
C GLU A 201 9.52 15.59 -13.95
N GLY A 202 9.29 14.40 -13.39
CA GLY A 202 9.72 13.13 -13.97
C GLY A 202 9.02 12.80 -15.29
N SER A 203 9.58 11.82 -16.01
CA SER A 203 8.82 11.07 -17.01
C SER A 203 7.69 10.28 -16.35
N ALA A 204 6.75 9.74 -17.14
CA ALA A 204 5.64 8.95 -16.59
C ALA A 204 6.10 7.82 -15.65
N GLU A 205 7.16 7.08 -16.01
CA GLU A 205 7.70 6.01 -15.15
C GLU A 205 8.29 6.55 -13.83
N VAL A 206 9.01 7.68 -13.89
CA VAL A 206 9.55 8.35 -12.70
C VAL A 206 8.43 8.91 -11.84
N GLN A 207 7.40 9.52 -12.45
CA GLN A 207 6.26 10.09 -11.75
C GLN A 207 5.49 9.01 -11.00
N ALA A 208 5.20 7.87 -11.66
CA ALA A 208 4.52 6.75 -11.03
C ALA A 208 5.34 6.19 -9.86
N ALA A 209 6.63 5.92 -10.06
CA ALA A 209 7.51 5.45 -9.00
C ALA A 209 7.62 6.46 -7.84
N ALA A 210 7.73 7.75 -8.16
CA ALA A 210 7.81 8.80 -7.16
C ALA A 210 6.51 8.92 -6.36
N LEU A 211 5.34 8.76 -7.01
CA LEU A 211 4.04 8.80 -6.35
C LEU A 211 3.81 7.60 -5.42
N GLU A 212 4.23 6.41 -5.86
CA GLU A 212 4.23 5.20 -5.06
C GLU A 212 5.10 5.37 -3.80
N THR A 213 6.34 5.87 -3.97
CA THR A 213 7.27 6.14 -2.87
C THR A 213 6.77 7.25 -1.95
N TRP A 214 6.30 8.37 -2.52
CA TRP A 214 5.81 9.53 -1.78
C TRP A 214 4.62 9.18 -0.88
N SER A 215 3.66 8.44 -1.41
CA SER A 215 2.51 8.01 -0.61
C SER A 215 2.90 7.02 0.49
N ALA A 216 3.93 6.20 0.27
CA ALA A 216 4.45 5.29 1.28
C ALA A 216 5.22 6.01 2.40
N ILE A 217 6.10 6.96 2.07
CA ILE A 217 6.89 7.70 3.09
C ILE A 217 6.06 8.68 3.91
N ILE A 218 4.93 9.13 3.36
CA ILE A 218 3.95 9.93 4.11
C ILE A 218 3.13 9.02 5.03
N GLY A 219 2.61 7.90 4.50
CA GLY A 219 1.81 6.96 5.25
C GLY A 219 0.63 7.63 5.97
N ASP A 220 0.51 7.35 7.27
CA ASP A 220 -0.55 7.89 8.13
C ASP A 220 -0.37 9.38 8.48
N ARG A 221 0.77 9.98 8.13
CA ARG A 221 1.06 11.42 8.34
C ARG A 221 0.51 12.32 7.23
N ALA A 222 -0.34 11.78 6.36
CA ALA A 222 -0.96 12.52 5.28
C ALA A 222 -1.80 13.69 5.81
N ARG A 223 -1.79 14.81 5.08
CA ARG A 223 -2.52 16.04 5.41
C ARG A 223 -3.38 16.49 4.23
N LYS A 224 -4.20 17.53 4.44
CA LYS A 224 -5.10 18.09 3.40
C LYS A 224 -4.33 18.61 2.19
N GLU A 225 -3.11 19.09 2.42
CA GLU A 225 -2.20 19.55 1.39
C GLU A 225 -1.80 18.39 0.47
N ASN A 226 -1.58 17.19 1.02
CA ASN A 226 -1.30 15.98 0.23
C ASN A 226 -2.51 15.59 -0.64
N ILE A 227 -3.72 15.70 -0.10
CA ILE A 227 -4.96 15.50 -0.88
C ILE A 227 -5.09 16.52 -2.01
N LYS A 228 -4.72 17.78 -1.78
CA LYS A 228 -4.70 18.80 -2.83
C LYS A 228 -3.72 18.42 -3.94
N THR A 229 -2.50 18.01 -3.59
CA THR A 229 -1.49 17.54 -4.55
C THR A 229 -2.01 16.39 -5.41
N LEU A 230 -2.63 15.37 -4.80
CA LEU A 230 -3.25 14.27 -5.54
C LEU A 230 -4.39 14.75 -6.44
N GLY A 231 -5.25 15.64 -5.94
CA GLY A 231 -6.34 16.22 -6.71
C GLY A 231 -5.85 17.02 -7.92
N ASP A 232 -4.72 17.71 -7.81
CA ASP A 232 -4.11 18.45 -8.92
C ASP A 232 -3.55 17.50 -9.98
N ILE A 233 -2.92 16.37 -9.59
CA ILE A 233 -2.46 15.32 -10.50
C ILE A 233 -3.65 14.67 -11.24
N LEU A 234 -4.69 14.26 -10.50
CA LEU A 234 -5.86 13.58 -11.05
C LEU A 234 -6.68 14.45 -12.02
N LYS A 235 -6.55 15.78 -11.94
CA LYS A 235 -7.21 16.73 -12.86
C LYS A 235 -6.41 17.03 -14.12
N GLN A 236 -5.16 16.55 -14.22
CA GLN A 236 -4.34 16.81 -15.39
C GLN A 236 -4.96 16.12 -16.62
N PRO A 237 -5.12 16.85 -17.74
CA PRO A 237 -5.57 16.24 -18.97
C PRO A 237 -4.51 15.25 -19.48
N ASN A 238 -4.94 14.07 -19.91
CA ASN A 238 -4.06 13.02 -20.44
C ASN A 238 -2.94 12.58 -19.46
N VAL A 239 -3.25 12.52 -18.17
CA VAL A 239 -2.36 11.85 -17.20
C VAL A 239 -2.04 10.44 -17.69
N ASP A 240 -0.76 10.07 -17.62
CA ASP A 240 -0.32 8.72 -17.98
C ASP A 240 -1.04 7.68 -17.12
N GLU A 241 -1.32 6.51 -17.70
CA GLU A 241 -2.16 5.53 -17.02
C GLU A 241 -1.48 4.97 -15.76
N ASP A 242 -0.16 4.75 -15.77
CA ASP A 242 0.54 4.26 -14.58
C ASP A 242 0.58 5.33 -13.47
N VAL A 243 0.74 6.60 -13.85
CA VAL A 243 0.68 7.73 -12.92
C VAL A 243 -0.72 7.86 -12.30
N LEU A 244 -1.78 7.72 -13.11
CA LEU A 244 -3.16 7.72 -12.63
C LEU A 244 -3.39 6.59 -11.63
N TYR A 245 -2.79 5.42 -11.86
CA TYR A 245 -3.00 4.23 -11.02
C TYR A 245 -2.40 4.43 -9.64
N GLU A 246 -1.16 4.93 -9.60
CA GLU A 246 -0.50 5.27 -8.34
C GLU A 246 -1.19 6.43 -7.63
N ALA A 247 -1.80 7.37 -8.36
CA ALA A 247 -2.56 8.47 -7.76
C ALA A 247 -3.84 7.99 -7.07
N LEU A 248 -4.54 7.04 -7.69
CA LEU A 248 -5.73 6.41 -7.09
C LEU A 248 -5.35 5.56 -5.88
N ASP A 249 -4.27 4.79 -5.93
CA ASP A 249 -3.77 4.05 -4.78
C ASP A 249 -3.38 4.97 -3.63
N ALA A 250 -2.65 6.04 -3.91
CA ALA A 250 -2.30 7.06 -2.92
C ALA A 250 -3.54 7.72 -2.30
N ALA A 251 -4.58 8.00 -3.11
CA ALA A 251 -5.86 8.50 -2.60
C ALA A 251 -6.57 7.46 -1.70
N GLY A 252 -6.41 6.17 -1.98
CA GLY A 252 -6.81 5.09 -1.08
C GLY A 252 -6.07 5.18 0.27
N ARG A 253 -4.72 5.23 0.24
CA ARG A 253 -3.89 5.36 1.46
C ARG A 253 -4.29 6.53 2.32
N PHE A 254 -4.61 7.67 1.70
CA PHE A 254 -4.97 8.89 2.41
C PHE A 254 -6.47 9.01 2.70
N ALA A 255 -7.18 7.87 2.79
CA ALA A 255 -8.61 7.83 3.08
C ALA A 255 -9.01 8.60 4.35
N ALA A 256 -8.20 8.51 5.41
CA ALA A 256 -8.44 9.16 6.71
C ALA A 256 -8.49 10.69 6.63
N VAL A 257 -7.79 11.30 5.66
CA VAL A 257 -7.73 12.76 5.49
C VAL A 257 -8.49 13.26 4.26
N GLY A 258 -9.34 12.41 3.68
CA GLY A 258 -10.29 12.79 2.61
C GLY A 258 -9.98 12.23 1.23
N GLY A 259 -9.04 11.27 1.10
CA GLY A 259 -8.69 10.67 -0.19
C GLY A 259 -9.85 9.94 -0.88
N VAL A 260 -10.81 9.38 -0.12
CA VAL A 260 -12.03 8.73 -0.67
C VAL A 260 -12.86 9.68 -1.56
N ALA A 261 -12.86 10.98 -1.24
CA ALA A 261 -13.58 11.96 -2.05
C ALA A 261 -13.01 12.08 -3.47
N LEU A 262 -11.68 11.97 -3.62
CA LEU A 262 -11.03 11.97 -4.94
C LEU A 262 -11.40 10.72 -5.76
N LEU A 263 -11.50 9.58 -5.10
CA LEU A 263 -11.86 8.30 -5.73
C LEU A 263 -13.30 8.27 -6.26
N SER A 264 -14.19 9.05 -5.66
CA SER A 264 -15.63 9.05 -6.00
C SER A 264 -15.91 9.47 -7.45
N ASP A 265 -15.10 10.37 -8.00
CA ASP A 265 -15.23 10.82 -9.40
C ASP A 265 -14.80 9.70 -10.37
N PHE A 266 -13.77 8.94 -10.01
CA PHE A 266 -13.22 7.85 -10.82
C PHE A 266 -14.02 6.55 -10.72
N ALA A 267 -14.86 6.40 -9.69
CA ALA A 267 -15.79 5.28 -9.56
C ALA A 267 -16.83 5.21 -10.70
N LYS A 268 -16.99 6.29 -11.48
CA LYS A 268 -17.89 6.36 -12.66
C LYS A 268 -17.12 6.50 -13.97
N HIS A 269 -15.81 6.27 -13.96
CA HIS A 269 -14.97 6.44 -15.13
C HIS A 269 -15.39 5.49 -16.27
N PRO A 270 -15.39 5.91 -17.55
CA PRO A 270 -15.82 5.06 -18.67
C PRO A 270 -14.98 3.79 -18.82
N THR A 271 -13.70 3.83 -18.45
CA THR A 271 -12.80 2.67 -18.50
C THR A 271 -12.96 1.77 -17.29
N GLU A 272 -13.32 0.51 -17.50
CA GLU A 272 -13.45 -0.53 -16.47
C GLU A 272 -12.20 -0.65 -15.58
N ARG A 273 -11.01 -0.72 -16.19
CA ARG A 273 -9.72 -0.88 -15.48
C ARG A 273 -9.49 0.20 -14.43
N ILE A 274 -9.97 1.42 -14.68
CA ILE A 274 -9.90 2.55 -13.75
C ILE A 274 -10.88 2.36 -12.59
N ARG A 275 -12.12 1.94 -12.86
CA ARG A 275 -13.11 1.67 -11.81
C ARG A 275 -12.68 0.50 -10.93
N GLU A 276 -12.09 -0.53 -11.52
CA GLU A 276 -11.49 -1.66 -10.81
C GLU A 276 -10.34 -1.19 -9.92
N ARG A 277 -9.47 -0.31 -10.44
CA ARG A 277 -8.39 0.31 -9.66
C ARG A 277 -8.92 1.11 -8.48
N VAL A 278 -10.02 1.86 -8.64
CA VAL A 278 -10.69 2.55 -7.52
C VAL A 278 -11.15 1.56 -6.44
N ALA A 279 -11.82 0.47 -6.83
CA ALA A 279 -12.25 -0.56 -5.89
C ALA A 279 -11.04 -1.21 -5.18
N SER A 280 -9.96 -1.45 -5.92
CA SER A 280 -8.70 -2.01 -5.40
C SER A 280 -8.02 -1.06 -4.41
N ALA A 281 -7.92 0.24 -4.74
CA ALA A 281 -7.36 1.26 -3.86
C ALA A 281 -8.12 1.36 -2.54
N LEU A 282 -9.46 1.31 -2.59
CA LEU A 282 -10.28 1.25 -1.38
C LEU A 282 -10.04 -0.05 -0.58
N THR A 283 -9.81 -1.17 -1.24
CA THR A 283 -9.66 -2.49 -0.58
C THR A 283 -8.29 -2.69 0.06
N TYR A 284 -7.20 -2.46 -0.68
CA TYR A 284 -5.85 -2.85 -0.26
C TYR A 284 -4.98 -1.68 0.19
N SER A 285 -5.36 -0.47 -0.19
CA SER A 285 -4.65 0.75 0.20
C SER A 285 -5.49 1.61 1.14
N GLY A 286 -6.78 1.33 1.32
CA GLY A 286 -7.70 2.21 2.04
C GLY A 286 -7.54 2.16 3.56
N GLY A 287 -6.98 3.21 4.17
CA GLY A 287 -7.13 3.45 5.61
C GLY A 287 -8.59 3.67 6.03
N GLU A 288 -8.85 3.84 7.33
CA GLU A 288 -10.19 4.16 7.82
C GLU A 288 -10.67 5.50 7.23
N GLY A 289 -11.57 5.43 6.26
CA GLY A 289 -12.08 6.60 5.54
C GLY A 289 -13.57 6.78 5.73
N LYS A 290 -13.97 8.02 6.06
CA LYS A 290 -15.38 8.42 5.93
C LYS A 290 -15.82 8.14 4.48
N ASP A 291 -17.00 7.53 4.35
CA ASP A 291 -17.62 7.18 3.06
C ASP A 291 -16.99 6.02 2.26
N LYS A 292 -15.87 5.41 2.70
CA LYS A 292 -15.24 4.22 2.06
C LYS A 292 -16.25 3.11 1.81
N ARG A 293 -16.96 2.69 2.87
CA ARG A 293 -18.02 1.68 2.81
C ARG A 293 -19.13 2.04 1.82
N ALA A 294 -19.59 3.29 1.83
CA ALA A 294 -20.69 3.73 0.97
C ALA A 294 -20.29 3.68 -0.52
N LEU A 295 -19.04 4.06 -0.83
CA LEU A 295 -18.51 3.98 -2.19
C LEU A 295 -18.35 2.53 -2.65
N LEU A 296 -17.80 1.65 -1.81
CA LEU A 296 -17.72 0.21 -2.08
C LEU A 296 -19.11 -0.39 -2.33
N LEU A 297 -20.09 -0.08 -1.48
CA LEU A 297 -21.48 -0.51 -1.67
C LEU A 297 -22.05 -0.06 -3.02
N THR A 298 -21.66 1.12 -3.51
CA THR A 298 -22.08 1.62 -4.83
C THR A 298 -21.45 0.81 -5.95
N LEU A 299 -20.16 0.49 -5.83
CA LEU A 299 -19.39 -0.28 -6.82
C LEU A 299 -19.83 -1.75 -6.91
N THR A 300 -20.54 -2.29 -5.90
CA THR A 300 -21.16 -3.63 -6.02
C THR A 300 -22.29 -3.70 -7.05
N ALA A 301 -22.73 -2.56 -7.60
CA ALA A 301 -23.70 -2.48 -8.69
C ALA A 301 -23.09 -2.14 -10.06
N ASP A 302 -21.74 -2.17 -10.18
CA ASP A 302 -21.06 -1.88 -11.46
C ASP A 302 -21.42 -2.89 -12.56
N GLU A 303 -21.35 -2.48 -13.82
CA GLU A 303 -21.59 -3.36 -14.97
C GLU A 303 -20.52 -4.47 -15.08
N SER A 304 -19.28 -4.20 -14.69
CA SER A 304 -18.18 -5.17 -14.73
C SER A 304 -18.17 -6.05 -13.49
N HIS A 305 -18.10 -7.37 -13.71
CA HIS A 305 -17.92 -8.34 -12.64
C HIS A 305 -16.59 -8.15 -11.89
N ARG A 306 -15.53 -7.63 -12.52
CA ARG A 306 -14.23 -7.39 -11.88
C ARG A 306 -14.34 -6.28 -10.84
N VAL A 307 -14.99 -5.18 -11.22
CA VAL A 307 -15.26 -4.05 -10.32
C VAL A 307 -16.15 -4.50 -9.16
N ARG A 308 -17.24 -5.23 -9.45
CA ARG A 308 -18.14 -5.78 -8.41
C ARG A 308 -17.40 -6.70 -7.46
N ALA A 309 -16.64 -7.67 -7.96
CA ALA A 309 -15.90 -8.63 -7.14
C ALA A 309 -14.89 -7.91 -6.23
N GLN A 310 -14.15 -6.94 -6.78
CA GLN A 310 -13.19 -6.17 -5.99
C GLN A 310 -13.88 -5.30 -4.92
N ALA A 311 -15.01 -4.68 -5.25
CA ALA A 311 -15.79 -3.91 -4.29
C ALA A 311 -16.33 -4.79 -3.15
N VAL A 312 -16.78 -6.01 -3.47
CA VAL A 312 -17.21 -7.00 -2.46
C VAL A 312 -16.05 -7.43 -1.57
N ARG A 313 -14.85 -7.64 -2.13
CA ARG A 313 -13.64 -7.93 -1.33
C ARG A 313 -13.39 -6.85 -0.28
N GLY A 314 -13.40 -5.59 -0.69
CA GLY A 314 -13.26 -4.45 0.23
C GLY A 314 -14.35 -4.34 1.29
N LEU A 315 -15.55 -4.87 1.02
CA LEU A 315 -16.62 -4.90 2.03
C LEU A 315 -16.41 -5.95 3.12
N GLY A 316 -15.44 -6.87 2.97
CA GLY A 316 -15.12 -7.88 3.98
C GLY A 316 -14.63 -7.31 5.31
N GLU A 317 -14.01 -6.12 5.29
CA GLU A 317 -13.64 -5.38 6.50
C GLU A 317 -14.85 -4.96 7.33
N TYR A 318 -16.05 -4.90 6.72
CA TYR A 318 -17.30 -4.52 7.37
C TYR A 318 -18.20 -5.74 7.66
N ALA A 319 -17.61 -6.94 7.81
CA ALA A 319 -18.38 -8.16 8.08
C ALA A 319 -19.11 -8.16 9.44
N GLU A 320 -18.68 -7.34 10.40
CA GLU A 320 -19.41 -7.10 11.65
C GLU A 320 -20.66 -6.21 11.48
N ASP A 321 -20.73 -5.45 10.37
CA ASP A 321 -21.88 -4.62 10.08
C ASP A 321 -22.98 -5.42 9.38
N ARG A 322 -24.02 -5.74 10.16
CA ARG A 322 -25.15 -6.54 9.73
C ARG A 322 -25.85 -6.02 8.46
N ASP A 323 -25.90 -4.71 8.25
CA ASP A 323 -26.49 -4.12 7.05
C ASP A 323 -25.65 -4.39 5.79
N THR A 324 -24.32 -4.41 5.92
CA THR A 324 -23.40 -4.81 4.83
C THR A 324 -23.63 -6.26 4.47
N LEU A 325 -23.64 -7.16 5.47
CA LEU A 325 -23.89 -8.58 5.22
C LEU A 325 -25.26 -8.83 4.60
N LYS A 326 -26.30 -8.10 5.03
CA LYS A 326 -27.63 -8.19 4.41
C LYS A 326 -27.60 -7.84 2.93
N ARG A 327 -26.82 -6.82 2.54
CA ARG A 327 -26.63 -6.44 1.13
C ARG A 327 -25.83 -7.48 0.36
N LEU A 328 -24.75 -8.02 0.92
CA LEU A 328 -23.95 -9.09 0.31
C LEU A 328 -24.78 -10.38 0.12
N ALA A 329 -25.58 -10.76 1.12
CA ALA A 329 -26.49 -11.89 1.04
C ALA A 329 -27.56 -11.69 -0.04
N ALA A 330 -28.10 -10.47 -0.19
CA ALA A 330 -29.03 -10.15 -1.27
C ALA A 330 -28.33 -10.21 -2.64
N LEU A 331 -27.10 -9.71 -2.76
CA LEU A 331 -26.30 -9.78 -3.99
C LEU A 331 -26.08 -11.22 -4.43
N ALA A 332 -25.77 -12.14 -3.51
CA ALA A 332 -25.63 -13.57 -3.81
C ALA A 332 -26.88 -14.22 -4.43
N GLN A 333 -28.07 -13.63 -4.24
CA GLN A 333 -29.32 -14.17 -4.81
C GLN A 333 -29.57 -13.72 -6.25
N SER A 334 -28.98 -12.59 -6.67
CA SER A 334 -29.20 -12.00 -8.00
C SER A 334 -27.98 -12.04 -8.91
N GLU A 335 -26.79 -12.20 -8.35
CA GLU A 335 -25.53 -12.26 -9.09
C GLU A 335 -25.36 -13.60 -9.80
N THR A 336 -24.69 -13.57 -10.96
CA THR A 336 -24.49 -14.73 -11.82
C THR A 336 -23.02 -15.04 -12.08
N HIS A 337 -22.13 -14.06 -11.92
CA HIS A 337 -20.72 -14.24 -12.19
C HIS A 337 -20.02 -14.96 -11.01
N PRO A 338 -19.33 -16.09 -11.25
CA PRO A 338 -18.72 -16.88 -10.18
C PRO A 338 -17.72 -16.09 -9.34
N ASP A 339 -16.88 -15.26 -9.96
CA ASP A 339 -15.87 -14.46 -9.22
C ASP A 339 -16.49 -13.54 -8.17
N VAL A 340 -17.65 -12.96 -8.47
CA VAL A 340 -18.37 -12.08 -7.53
C VAL A 340 -18.98 -12.92 -6.41
N LEU A 341 -19.54 -14.09 -6.72
CA LEU A 341 -20.11 -15.01 -5.72
C LEU A 341 -19.03 -15.58 -4.77
N VAL A 342 -17.85 -15.91 -5.31
CA VAL A 342 -16.67 -16.29 -4.53
C VAL A 342 -16.28 -15.13 -3.61
N ALA A 343 -16.18 -13.91 -4.13
CA ALA A 343 -15.89 -12.74 -3.31
C ALA A 343 -16.94 -12.53 -2.21
N VAL A 344 -18.24 -12.69 -2.52
CA VAL A 344 -19.32 -12.56 -1.53
C VAL A 344 -19.13 -13.56 -0.40
N MET A 345 -18.85 -14.82 -0.73
CA MET A 345 -18.70 -15.86 0.28
C MET A 345 -17.46 -15.61 1.14
N SER A 346 -16.32 -15.34 0.50
CA SER A 346 -15.05 -15.07 1.18
C SER A 346 -15.15 -13.88 2.14
N SER A 347 -15.68 -12.75 1.66
CA SER A 347 -15.83 -11.51 2.43
C SER A 347 -16.87 -11.62 3.55
N SER A 348 -17.84 -12.54 3.43
CA SER A 348 -18.87 -12.73 4.46
C SER A 348 -18.45 -13.75 5.55
N ARG A 349 -17.36 -14.50 5.36
CA ARG A 349 -16.93 -15.57 6.27
C ARG A 349 -16.79 -15.09 7.72
N SER A 350 -16.18 -13.93 7.94
CA SER A 350 -16.02 -13.39 9.29
C SER A 350 -17.35 -13.08 9.98
N GLY A 351 -18.42 -12.85 9.21
CA GLY A 351 -19.78 -12.64 9.71
C GLY A 351 -20.32 -13.80 10.55
N PHE A 352 -19.82 -15.03 10.36
CA PHE A 352 -20.18 -16.17 11.20
C PHE A 352 -19.72 -16.01 12.65
N TYR A 353 -18.62 -15.29 12.90
CA TYR A 353 -18.09 -15.03 14.24
C TYR A 353 -18.80 -13.87 14.95
N TYR A 354 -19.57 -13.06 14.22
CA TYR A 354 -20.34 -11.92 14.76
C TYR A 354 -21.83 -12.23 14.95
N ASP A 355 -22.21 -13.51 15.06
CA ASP A 355 -23.60 -13.95 15.22
C ASP A 355 -24.53 -13.44 14.09
N HIS A 356 -24.04 -13.46 12.84
CA HIS A 356 -24.80 -13.10 11.64
C HIS A 356 -25.09 -14.29 10.73
N GLY A 357 -24.96 -15.51 11.27
CA GLY A 357 -25.18 -16.75 10.56
C GLY A 357 -26.58 -16.89 9.94
N ASP A 358 -27.58 -16.28 10.57
CA ASP A 358 -28.96 -16.28 10.09
C ASP A 358 -29.13 -15.60 8.72
N LEU A 359 -28.35 -14.55 8.45
CA LEU A 359 -28.34 -13.86 7.17
C LEU A 359 -27.64 -14.67 6.07
N LEU A 360 -26.61 -15.43 6.44
CA LEU A 360 -25.72 -16.10 5.52
C LEU A 360 -26.15 -17.55 5.22
N PHE A 361 -27.05 -18.13 6.01
CA PHE A 361 -27.52 -19.51 5.79
C PHE A 361 -28.12 -19.74 4.40
N ASN A 362 -28.94 -18.80 3.92
CA ASN A 362 -29.52 -18.90 2.57
C ASN A 362 -28.43 -18.77 1.48
N THR A 363 -27.43 -17.92 1.71
CA THR A 363 -26.25 -17.78 0.84
C THR A 363 -25.50 -19.11 0.77
N LEU A 364 -25.15 -19.72 1.91
CA LEU A 364 -24.51 -21.04 1.96
C LEU A 364 -25.31 -22.11 1.22
N THR A 365 -26.63 -22.16 1.46
CA THR A 365 -27.51 -23.16 0.86
C THR A 365 -27.60 -23.01 -0.67
N THR A 366 -27.59 -21.77 -1.16
CA THR A 366 -27.67 -21.47 -2.58
C THR A 366 -26.33 -21.76 -3.27
N LEU A 367 -25.24 -21.23 -2.72
CA LEU A 367 -23.92 -21.30 -3.33
C LEU A 367 -23.29 -22.70 -3.24
N SER A 368 -23.61 -23.51 -2.23
CA SER A 368 -23.17 -24.92 -2.14
C SER A 368 -23.67 -25.79 -3.29
N LYS A 369 -24.71 -25.34 -4.02
CA LYS A 369 -25.30 -26.06 -5.16
C LYS A 369 -24.99 -25.37 -6.49
N HIS A 370 -24.09 -24.39 -6.49
CA HIS A 370 -23.77 -23.63 -7.69
C HIS A 370 -23.07 -24.49 -8.74
N SER A 371 -23.25 -24.19 -10.03
CA SER A 371 -22.66 -24.98 -11.12
C SER A 371 -21.14 -24.88 -11.19
N TYR A 372 -20.57 -23.74 -10.80
CA TYR A 372 -19.11 -23.53 -10.81
C TYR A 372 -18.45 -24.12 -9.57
N VAL A 373 -17.37 -24.86 -9.81
CA VAL A 373 -16.57 -25.56 -8.79
C VAL A 373 -15.99 -24.56 -7.78
N ASP A 374 -15.43 -23.44 -8.25
CA ASP A 374 -14.82 -22.43 -7.37
C ASP A 374 -15.82 -21.84 -6.36
N VAL A 375 -17.09 -21.68 -6.75
CA VAL A 375 -18.14 -21.19 -5.84
C VAL A 375 -18.43 -22.23 -4.75
N ARG A 376 -18.60 -23.49 -5.12
CA ARG A 376 -18.84 -24.57 -4.14
C ARG A 376 -17.62 -24.79 -3.23
N ARG A 377 -16.40 -24.68 -3.79
CA ARG A 377 -15.14 -24.76 -3.05
C ARG A 377 -15.03 -23.63 -2.02
N GLU A 378 -15.40 -22.41 -2.36
CA GLU A 378 -15.36 -21.30 -1.40
C GLU A 378 -16.42 -21.45 -0.28
N VAL A 379 -17.56 -22.06 -0.59
CA VAL A 379 -18.52 -22.45 0.45
C VAL A 379 -17.92 -23.52 1.36
N ALA A 380 -17.26 -24.54 0.81
CA ALA A 380 -16.55 -25.56 1.59
C ALA A 380 -15.49 -24.93 2.50
N ASN A 381 -14.67 -24.02 1.96
CA ASN A 381 -13.65 -23.25 2.69
C ASN A 381 -14.26 -22.47 3.87
N SER A 382 -15.52 -22.04 3.78
CA SER A 382 -16.19 -21.29 4.85
C SER A 382 -16.77 -22.16 5.97
N MET A 383 -16.75 -23.50 5.83
CA MET A 383 -17.46 -24.40 6.75
C MET A 383 -16.86 -24.44 8.16
N GLY A 384 -15.54 -24.29 8.32
CA GLY A 384 -14.92 -24.20 9.64
C GLY A 384 -15.48 -23.04 10.49
N ALA A 385 -15.82 -21.93 9.83
CA ALA A 385 -16.44 -20.78 10.49
C ALA A 385 -17.95 -20.98 10.73
N ALA A 386 -18.66 -21.60 9.78
CA ALA A 386 -20.12 -21.70 9.80
C ALA A 386 -20.66 -22.83 10.69
N VAL A 387 -20.03 -24.00 10.69
CA VAL A 387 -20.49 -25.16 11.47
C VAL A 387 -20.40 -24.85 12.97
N GLY A 388 -21.42 -25.26 13.73
CA GLY A 388 -21.58 -24.92 15.16
C GLY A 388 -22.19 -23.54 15.41
N ARG A 389 -22.14 -22.62 14.43
CA ARG A 389 -22.67 -21.26 14.54
C ARG A 389 -23.94 -21.06 13.72
N VAL A 390 -24.11 -21.83 12.65
CA VAL A 390 -25.28 -21.75 11.77
C VAL A 390 -25.99 -23.09 11.74
N LYS A 391 -27.25 -23.10 12.20
CA LYS A 391 -28.08 -24.31 12.19
C LYS A 391 -28.23 -24.85 10.77
N GLY A 392 -27.82 -26.10 10.56
CA GLY A 392 -27.90 -26.80 9.27
C GLY A 392 -26.65 -26.65 8.38
N ALA A 393 -25.63 -25.89 8.80
CA ALA A 393 -24.37 -25.81 8.07
C ALA A 393 -23.61 -27.14 8.05
N ASP A 394 -23.79 -27.98 9.07
CA ASP A 394 -23.29 -29.35 9.14
C ASP A 394 -23.78 -30.20 7.95
N GLN A 395 -25.06 -30.10 7.61
CA GLN A 395 -25.64 -30.82 6.47
C GLN A 395 -25.11 -30.32 5.14
N ILE A 396 -24.83 -29.02 5.03
CA ILE A 396 -24.19 -28.43 3.85
C ILE A 396 -22.75 -28.96 3.72
N ALA A 397 -21.97 -28.95 4.80
CA ALA A 397 -20.61 -29.47 4.82
C ALA A 397 -20.56 -30.95 4.44
N LEU A 398 -21.45 -31.78 4.99
CA LEU A 398 -21.56 -33.20 4.64
C LEU A 398 -21.84 -33.40 3.15
N ALA A 399 -22.73 -32.60 2.56
CA ALA A 399 -23.02 -32.67 1.12
C ALA A 399 -21.81 -32.27 0.27
N LEU A 400 -21.04 -31.26 0.68
CA LEU A 400 -19.82 -30.83 -0.02
C LEU A 400 -18.70 -31.87 0.06
N MET A 401 -18.61 -32.64 1.14
CA MET A 401 -17.70 -33.78 1.25
C MET A 401 -18.07 -34.94 0.31
N GLU A 402 -19.26 -34.93 -0.29
CA GLU A 402 -19.69 -35.90 -1.32
C GLU A 402 -19.83 -35.24 -2.71
N ASP A 403 -19.30 -34.03 -2.90
CA ASP A 403 -19.34 -33.31 -4.18
C ASP A 403 -18.70 -34.11 -5.31
N ALA A 404 -19.15 -33.90 -6.56
CA ALA A 404 -18.57 -34.57 -7.72
C ALA A 404 -17.09 -34.21 -7.92
N GLU A 405 -16.71 -32.98 -7.57
CA GLU A 405 -15.37 -32.45 -7.82
C GLU A 405 -14.46 -32.66 -6.61
N SER A 406 -13.26 -33.21 -6.85
CA SER A 406 -12.34 -33.57 -5.77
C SER A 406 -11.86 -32.35 -4.98
N GLU A 407 -11.68 -31.19 -5.62
CA GLU A 407 -11.25 -29.96 -4.94
C GLU A 407 -12.28 -29.48 -3.89
N VAL A 408 -13.57 -29.68 -4.15
CA VAL A 408 -14.63 -29.33 -3.20
C VAL A 408 -14.62 -30.32 -2.04
N ARG A 409 -14.49 -31.62 -2.33
CA ARG A 409 -14.41 -32.66 -1.30
C ARG A 409 -13.18 -32.50 -0.40
N SER A 410 -12.00 -32.24 -0.98
CA SER A 410 -10.74 -32.08 -0.23
C SER A 410 -10.81 -30.86 0.68
N THR A 411 -11.29 -29.72 0.15
CA THR A 411 -11.50 -28.51 0.94
C THR A 411 -12.49 -28.74 2.09
N ALA A 412 -13.63 -29.40 1.82
CA ALA A 412 -14.64 -29.65 2.85
C ALA A 412 -14.12 -30.59 3.95
N ALA A 413 -13.35 -31.63 3.58
CA ALA A 413 -12.71 -32.52 4.55
C ALA A 413 -11.65 -31.80 5.38
N TYR A 414 -10.83 -30.95 4.74
CA TYR A 414 -9.79 -30.17 5.41
C TYR A 414 -10.38 -29.20 6.44
N GLU A 415 -11.48 -28.52 6.13
CA GLU A 415 -12.11 -27.54 7.03
C GLU A 415 -12.70 -28.14 8.32
N VAL A 416 -12.86 -29.47 8.41
CA VAL A 416 -13.34 -30.11 9.65
C VAL A 416 -12.43 -29.80 10.83
N GLN A 417 -11.12 -29.73 10.61
CA GLN A 417 -10.16 -29.39 11.67
C GLN A 417 -10.31 -27.95 12.21
N ASN A 418 -11.00 -27.07 11.47
CA ASN A 418 -11.22 -25.67 11.84
C ASN A 418 -12.58 -25.46 12.55
N MET A 419 -13.43 -26.48 12.64
CA MET A 419 -14.70 -26.44 13.37
C MET A 419 -14.47 -26.51 14.89
N ASN A 420 -15.48 -26.27 15.74
CA ASN A 420 -15.33 -26.52 17.17
C ASN A 420 -15.39 -28.03 17.47
N ASP A 421 -14.69 -28.50 18.51
CA ASP A 421 -14.59 -29.94 18.84
C ASP A 421 -15.96 -30.62 19.00
N GLU A 422 -16.94 -29.95 19.62
CA GLU A 422 -18.29 -30.49 19.86
C GLU A 422 -19.06 -30.77 18.56
N ASP A 423 -18.74 -30.05 17.47
CA ASP A 423 -19.45 -30.13 16.20
C ASP A 423 -18.82 -31.11 15.20
N ARG A 424 -17.56 -31.53 15.44
CA ARG A 424 -16.81 -32.36 14.48
C ARG A 424 -17.25 -33.83 14.45
N ALA A 425 -17.88 -34.33 15.51
CA ALA A 425 -18.18 -35.75 15.67
C ALA A 425 -19.07 -36.32 14.54
N VAL A 426 -19.95 -35.49 13.96
CA VAL A 426 -20.85 -35.89 12.87
C VAL A 426 -20.09 -36.27 11.59
N PHE A 427 -18.87 -35.77 11.38
CA PHE A 427 -18.07 -36.01 10.18
C PHE A 427 -17.24 -37.30 10.22
N LYS A 428 -17.09 -37.94 11.41
CA LYS A 428 -16.30 -39.18 11.58
C LYS A 428 -16.57 -40.24 10.51
N PRO A 429 -17.83 -40.63 10.22
CA PRO A 429 -18.09 -41.72 9.27
C PRO A 429 -17.65 -41.38 7.85
N LEU A 430 -17.85 -40.12 7.44
CA LEU A 430 -17.54 -39.67 6.09
C LEU A 430 -16.04 -39.45 5.90
N LEU A 431 -15.34 -38.86 6.89
CA LEU A 431 -13.88 -38.76 6.88
C LEU A 431 -13.22 -40.12 6.73
N LYS A 432 -13.69 -41.13 7.47
CA LYS A 432 -13.20 -42.50 7.34
C LYS A 432 -13.41 -43.03 5.91
N LYS A 433 -14.63 -42.91 5.37
CA LYS A 433 -14.96 -43.35 4.01
C LYS A 433 -14.07 -42.68 2.96
N LEU A 434 -13.85 -41.36 3.07
CA LEU A 434 -13.00 -40.60 2.15
C LEU A 434 -11.55 -41.06 2.21
N ALA A 435 -10.97 -41.20 3.40
CA ALA A 435 -9.60 -41.68 3.58
C ALA A 435 -9.38 -43.09 3.01
N GLU A 436 -10.37 -43.97 3.16
CA GLU A 436 -10.31 -45.37 2.70
C GLU A 436 -10.55 -45.51 1.20
N SER A 437 -11.44 -44.72 0.58
CA SER A 437 -11.99 -45.08 -0.73
C SER A 437 -12.16 -43.95 -1.75
N ASP A 438 -11.84 -42.71 -1.42
CA ASP A 438 -11.95 -41.62 -2.40
C ASP A 438 -10.95 -41.83 -3.55
N PRO A 439 -11.38 -41.67 -4.83
CA PRO A 439 -10.47 -41.82 -5.97
C PRO A 439 -9.36 -40.76 -6.03
N SER A 440 -9.56 -39.59 -5.41
CA SER A 440 -8.56 -38.53 -5.38
C SER A 440 -7.62 -38.68 -4.19
N GLY A 441 -6.32 -38.77 -4.46
CA GLY A 441 -5.29 -38.80 -3.42
C GLY A 441 -5.34 -37.56 -2.51
N GLU A 442 -5.66 -36.39 -3.05
CA GLU A 442 -5.75 -35.15 -2.27
C GLU A 442 -6.89 -35.21 -1.25
N VAL A 443 -8.07 -35.70 -1.66
CA VAL A 443 -9.21 -35.87 -0.75
C VAL A 443 -8.88 -36.84 0.37
N ARG A 444 -8.19 -37.94 0.03
CA ARG A 444 -7.72 -38.91 1.03
C ARG A 444 -6.77 -38.26 2.03
N THR A 445 -5.78 -37.49 1.54
CA THR A 445 -4.85 -36.74 2.39
C THR A 445 -5.58 -35.77 3.32
N SER A 446 -6.46 -34.92 2.79
CA SER A 446 -7.23 -33.97 3.62
C SER A 446 -8.13 -34.65 4.65
N ALA A 447 -8.72 -35.80 4.30
CA ALA A 447 -9.52 -36.57 5.25
C ALA A 447 -8.66 -37.15 6.38
N ILE A 448 -7.48 -37.69 6.06
CA ILE A 448 -6.51 -38.22 7.02
C ILE A 448 -5.97 -37.11 7.95
N ASP A 449 -5.65 -35.94 7.39
CA ASP A 449 -5.15 -34.79 8.16
C ASP A 449 -6.15 -34.37 9.25
N ALA A 450 -7.45 -34.45 8.96
CA ALA A 450 -8.47 -34.13 9.94
C ALA A 450 -8.57 -35.17 11.08
N PHE A 451 -7.94 -36.35 11.00
CA PHE A 451 -8.21 -37.44 11.96
C PHE A 451 -7.89 -37.07 13.41
N GLN A 452 -6.74 -36.44 13.67
CA GLN A 452 -6.35 -36.05 15.04
C GLN A 452 -7.29 -35.00 15.65
N SER A 453 -8.00 -34.24 14.80
CA SER A 453 -8.96 -33.22 15.23
C SER A 453 -10.34 -33.81 15.60
N VAL A 454 -10.62 -35.07 15.24
CA VAL A 454 -11.96 -35.68 15.38
C VAL A 454 -11.94 -36.99 16.17
N PHE A 455 -10.90 -37.83 15.99
CA PHE A 455 -10.79 -39.14 16.61
C PHE A 455 -9.90 -39.10 17.86
N THR A 456 -10.08 -40.06 18.76
CA THR A 456 -9.12 -40.21 19.87
C THR A 456 -7.75 -40.64 19.32
N LYS A 457 -6.71 -40.50 20.14
CA LYS A 457 -5.36 -40.97 19.79
C LYS A 457 -5.37 -42.45 19.41
N GLU A 458 -6.06 -43.29 20.19
CA GLU A 458 -6.14 -44.73 19.97
C GLU A 458 -6.85 -45.07 18.67
N GLU A 459 -7.96 -44.39 18.38
CA GLU A 459 -8.69 -44.51 17.11
C GLU A 459 -7.79 -44.11 15.93
N THR A 460 -7.11 -42.97 16.04
CA THR A 460 -6.21 -42.43 15.01
C THR A 460 -5.06 -43.39 14.70
N LEU A 461 -4.36 -43.89 15.74
CA LEU A 461 -3.28 -44.86 15.59
C LEU A 461 -3.77 -46.16 14.92
N ALA A 462 -4.97 -46.64 15.29
CA ALA A 462 -5.56 -47.82 14.67
C ALA A 462 -5.86 -47.58 13.18
N PHE A 463 -6.38 -46.40 12.82
CA PHE A 463 -6.61 -46.05 11.42
C PHE A 463 -5.32 -45.94 10.62
N TYR A 464 -4.29 -45.27 11.14
CA TYR A 464 -3.00 -45.16 10.45
C TYR A 464 -2.37 -46.53 10.23
N GLY A 465 -2.38 -47.40 11.23
CA GLY A 465 -1.91 -48.78 11.09
C GLY A 465 -2.66 -49.55 10.00
N ALA A 466 -3.99 -49.44 9.95
CA ALA A 466 -4.81 -50.09 8.93
C ALA A 466 -4.54 -49.55 7.52
N LEU A 467 -4.42 -48.23 7.36
CA LEU A 467 -4.13 -47.58 6.07
C LEU A 467 -2.75 -47.95 5.54
N MET A 468 -1.74 -47.98 6.42
CA MET A 468 -0.37 -48.41 6.06
C MET A 468 -0.30 -49.88 5.61
N GLN A 469 -1.12 -50.75 6.18
CA GLN A 469 -1.12 -52.18 5.85
C GLN A 469 -1.94 -52.49 4.59
N ASN A 470 -3.11 -51.89 4.44
CA ASN A 470 -4.08 -52.29 3.43
C ASN A 470 -4.00 -51.45 2.16
N GLU A 471 -3.62 -50.16 2.25
CA GLU A 471 -3.61 -49.24 1.11
C GLU A 471 -2.49 -48.18 1.13
N PRO A 472 -1.20 -48.59 1.12
CA PRO A 472 -0.07 -47.67 1.23
C PRO A 472 0.23 -46.93 -0.09
N THR A 473 -0.66 -46.02 -0.48
CA THR A 473 -0.38 -45.06 -1.57
C THR A 473 0.45 -43.88 -1.05
N GLU A 474 1.20 -43.21 -1.93
CA GLU A 474 2.01 -42.04 -1.55
C GLU A 474 1.17 -40.97 -0.85
N ALA A 475 -0.03 -40.68 -1.38
CA ALA A 475 -0.93 -39.67 -0.82
C ALA A 475 -1.42 -40.02 0.60
N VAL A 476 -1.77 -41.29 0.83
CA VAL A 476 -2.18 -41.78 2.16
C VAL A 476 -1.04 -41.66 3.16
N LEU A 477 0.13 -42.17 2.79
CA LEU A 477 1.28 -42.15 3.70
C LEU A 477 1.73 -40.71 3.96
N ARG A 478 1.65 -39.82 2.97
CA ARG A 478 1.90 -38.39 3.14
C ARG A 478 0.91 -37.74 4.11
N GLY A 479 -0.39 -38.05 4.03
CA GLY A 479 -1.38 -37.55 5.00
C GLY A 479 -1.08 -38.03 6.42
N ILE A 480 -0.70 -39.30 6.58
CA ILE A 480 -0.29 -39.84 7.89
C ILE A 480 0.92 -39.05 8.43
N VAL A 481 1.96 -38.85 7.60
CA VAL A 481 3.14 -38.07 8.00
C VAL A 481 2.75 -36.64 8.36
N HIS A 482 1.94 -35.96 7.55
CA HIS A 482 1.56 -34.57 7.77
C HIS A 482 0.86 -34.36 9.10
N GLY A 483 -0.12 -35.22 9.44
CA GLY A 483 -0.81 -35.14 10.72
C GLY A 483 0.13 -35.30 11.92
N ILE A 484 1.10 -36.21 11.84
CA ILE A 484 1.92 -36.56 13.02
C ILE A 484 3.33 -35.95 13.03
N LYS A 485 3.71 -35.18 12.00
CA LYS A 485 5.09 -34.70 11.80
C LYS A 485 5.65 -33.94 13.00
N TYR A 486 4.80 -33.16 13.66
CA TYR A 486 5.17 -32.29 14.78
C TYR A 486 4.80 -32.89 16.14
N GLU A 487 4.35 -34.14 16.17
CA GLU A 487 3.94 -34.81 17.39
C GLU A 487 5.14 -35.43 18.13
N GLY A 488 5.29 -35.11 19.41
CA GLY A 488 6.34 -35.65 20.27
C GLY A 488 6.03 -37.03 20.87
N ASP A 489 4.83 -37.56 20.63
CA ASP A 489 4.34 -38.78 21.23
C ASP A 489 5.07 -40.04 20.69
N ALA A 490 5.40 -40.98 21.59
CA ALA A 490 6.23 -42.13 21.26
C ALA A 490 5.59 -43.06 20.21
N GLU A 491 4.28 -43.23 20.24
CA GLU A 491 3.55 -44.06 19.27
C GLU A 491 3.53 -43.42 17.87
N TYR A 492 3.35 -42.11 17.79
CA TYR A 492 3.44 -41.37 16.52
C TYR A 492 4.89 -41.35 15.97
N LYS A 493 5.89 -41.19 16.84
CA LYS A 493 7.31 -41.33 16.46
C LYS A 493 7.64 -42.71 15.93
N ALA A 494 7.02 -43.77 16.45
CA ALA A 494 7.21 -45.13 15.93
C ALA A 494 6.65 -45.28 14.49
N ILE A 495 5.52 -44.62 14.19
CA ILE A 495 4.96 -44.56 12.83
C ILE A 495 5.91 -43.80 11.90
N LEU A 496 6.36 -42.60 12.29
CA LEU A 496 7.31 -41.80 11.50
C LEU A 496 8.61 -42.57 11.21
N LYS A 497 9.17 -43.25 12.21
CA LYS A 497 10.33 -44.11 12.03
C LYS A 497 10.08 -45.21 11.00
N THR A 498 8.90 -45.83 11.02
CA THR A 498 8.52 -46.84 10.03
C THR A 498 8.46 -46.23 8.62
N LEU A 499 7.80 -45.07 8.48
CA LEU A 499 7.62 -44.36 7.21
C LEU A 499 8.92 -43.77 6.65
N SER A 500 9.93 -43.49 7.49
CA SER A 500 11.25 -43.00 7.07
C SER A 500 12.02 -43.94 6.13
N SER A 501 11.54 -45.18 6.01
CA SER A 501 12.08 -46.23 5.15
C SER A 501 11.09 -46.71 4.08
N CYS A 502 9.97 -46.01 3.89
CA CYS A 502 8.97 -46.42 2.91
C CYS A 502 9.45 -46.22 1.45
N GLN A 503 8.72 -46.80 0.51
CA GLN A 503 9.08 -46.80 -0.92
C GLN A 503 8.93 -45.45 -1.63
N PHE A 504 8.33 -44.44 -0.97
CA PHE A 504 8.11 -43.11 -1.54
C PHE A 504 9.12 -42.12 -0.96
N PRO A 505 10.12 -41.66 -1.73
CA PRO A 505 11.24 -40.88 -1.18
C PRO A 505 10.79 -39.60 -0.46
N ARG A 506 9.81 -38.87 -0.99
CA ARG A 506 9.31 -37.64 -0.36
C ARG A 506 8.68 -37.90 1.00
N VAL A 507 7.85 -38.95 1.10
CA VAL A 507 7.24 -39.37 2.37
C VAL A 507 8.31 -39.83 3.36
N ALA A 508 9.31 -40.59 2.89
CA ALA A 508 10.41 -41.07 3.71
C ALA A 508 11.27 -39.92 4.27
N ASP A 509 11.53 -38.90 3.46
CA ASP A 509 12.29 -37.72 3.86
C ASP A 509 11.49 -36.86 4.86
N GLU A 510 10.22 -36.55 4.56
CA GLU A 510 9.35 -35.80 5.48
C GLU A 510 9.14 -36.53 6.81
N ALA A 511 9.04 -37.87 6.79
CA ALA A 511 8.92 -38.68 7.99
C ALA A 511 10.21 -38.68 8.83
N ARG A 512 11.39 -38.63 8.19
CA ARG A 512 12.68 -38.50 8.88
C ARG A 512 12.79 -37.16 9.58
N ASP A 513 12.45 -36.08 8.88
CA ASP A 513 12.39 -34.74 9.46
C ASP A 513 11.45 -34.70 10.67
N GLY A 514 10.25 -35.27 10.54
CA GLY A 514 9.29 -35.36 11.64
C GLY A 514 9.78 -36.24 12.79
N PHE A 515 10.48 -37.34 12.51
CA PHE A 515 11.04 -38.20 13.55
C PHE A 515 12.13 -37.50 14.36
N GLU A 516 12.98 -36.72 13.69
CA GLU A 516 14.08 -35.94 14.29
C GLU A 516 13.61 -34.64 14.95
N TYR A 517 12.36 -34.23 14.74
CA TYR A 517 11.78 -33.05 15.38
C TYR A 517 11.62 -33.24 16.89
N ASP A 518 12.43 -32.59 17.71
CA ASP A 518 12.22 -32.53 19.16
C ASP A 518 11.21 -31.43 19.48
N ALA A 519 10.06 -31.80 20.05
CA ALA A 519 9.11 -30.84 20.61
C ALA A 519 9.74 -30.26 21.89
N SER A 520 10.22 -29.02 21.80
CA SER A 520 10.87 -28.28 22.89
C SER A 520 9.92 -27.93 24.03
#